data_AF-A0A436BII6-F1
#
_entry.id   AF-A0A436BII6-F1
#
_cell.length_a   1.000
_cell.length_b   1.000
_cell.length_c   1.000
_cell.angle_alpha   90.00
_cell.angle_beta   90.00
_cell.angle_gamma   90.00
#
_symmetry.space_group_name_H-M   'P 1'
#
loop_
_entity.id
_entity.type
_entity.pdbx_description
1 polymer ?
#
loop_
_entity_poly.entity_id
_entity_poly.type
_entity_poly.pdbx_seq_one_letter_code
_entity_poly.pdbx_strand_id
1 'polypeptide(L)'
;RYANAVFDAAIAGSALAIRVISEGGTGLAALVELLIERGANPALVVAGGGVISEQPMLMTAFVEAMAKVSPSSQVLLLREPPVLGAVALARRLLIGQG
;
A
#
# COMPACT_ATOMS: atom_id res chain seq x y z
N ARG A 1 5.29 14.81 6.87
CA ARG A 1 4.77 15.97 7.64
C ARG A 1 3.70 16.78 6.91
N TYR A 2 3.69 16.84 5.57
CA TYR A 2 2.65 17.57 4.80
C TYR A 2 1.57 16.70 4.16
N ALA A 3 1.65 15.36 4.30
CA ALA A 3 0.70 14.44 3.67
C ALA A 3 -0.75 14.81 4.05
N ASN A 4 -1.01 15.09 5.33
CA ASN A 4 -2.34 15.45 5.82
C ASN A 4 -2.96 16.64 5.06
N ALA A 5 -2.17 17.64 4.64
CA ALA A 5 -2.71 18.81 3.94
C ALA A 5 -3.44 18.45 2.64
N VAL A 6 -2.98 17.41 1.93
CA VAL A 6 -3.65 16.93 0.71
C VAL A 6 -4.96 16.24 1.08
N PHE A 7 -4.97 15.40 2.11
CA PHE A 7 -6.19 14.70 2.54
C PHE A 7 -7.22 15.67 3.14
N ASP A 8 -6.80 16.62 3.96
CA ASP A 8 -7.65 17.68 4.53
C ASP A 8 -8.29 18.52 3.42
N ALA A 9 -7.51 18.89 2.39
CA ALA A 9 -8.04 19.60 1.24
C ALA A 9 -9.05 18.76 0.44
N ALA A 10 -8.83 17.45 0.32
CA ALA A 10 -9.78 16.55 -0.34
C ALA A 10 -11.09 16.41 0.46
N ILE A 11 -11.00 16.32 1.79
CA ILE A 11 -12.17 16.35 2.70
C ILE A 11 -12.93 17.67 2.55
N ALA A 12 -12.23 18.79 2.37
CA ALA A 12 -12.83 20.10 2.09
C ALA A 12 -13.38 20.25 0.65
N GLY A 13 -13.33 19.19 -0.18
CA GLY A 13 -13.90 19.17 -1.53
C GLY A 13 -12.96 19.67 -2.64
N SER A 14 -11.65 19.81 -2.39
CA SER A 14 -10.70 20.19 -3.42
C SER A 14 -10.58 19.10 -4.50
N ALA A 15 -11.04 19.42 -5.70
CA ALA A 15 -10.96 18.53 -6.86
C ALA A 15 -9.51 18.13 -7.19
N LEU A 16 -8.55 19.05 -7.04
CA LEU A 16 -7.14 18.75 -7.27
C LEU A 16 -6.62 17.73 -6.24
N ALA A 17 -6.98 17.89 -4.97
CA ALA A 17 -6.54 16.98 -3.93
C ALA A 17 -7.13 15.58 -4.08
N ILE A 18 -8.42 15.49 -4.41
CA ILE A 18 -9.08 14.21 -4.74
C ILE A 18 -8.36 13.51 -5.90
N ARG A 19 -8.03 14.27 -6.96
CA ARG A 19 -7.30 13.75 -8.12
C ARG A 19 -5.92 13.24 -7.74
N VAL A 20 -5.15 13.99 -6.94
CA VAL A 20 -3.82 13.57 -6.47
C VAL A 20 -3.87 12.25 -5.71
N ILE A 21 -4.89 12.06 -4.84
CA ILE A 21 -5.07 10.81 -4.09
C ILE A 21 -5.39 9.65 -5.04
N SER A 22 -6.30 9.86 -6.00
CA SER A 22 -6.66 8.86 -7.00
C SER A 22 -5.47 8.45 -7.88
N GLU A 23 -4.67 9.42 -8.31
CA GLU A 23 -3.44 9.18 -9.08
C GLU A 23 -2.41 8.44 -8.23
N GLY A 24 -2.29 8.77 -6.94
CA GLY A 24 -1.44 8.05 -5.99
C GLY A 24 -1.82 6.57 -5.85
N GLY A 25 -3.11 6.26 -5.69
CA GLY A 25 -3.60 4.87 -5.68
C GLY A 25 -3.29 4.13 -6.97
N THR A 26 -3.45 4.80 -8.12
CA THR A 26 -3.13 4.25 -9.45
C THR A 26 -1.63 3.98 -9.60
N GLY A 27 -0.78 4.90 -9.15
CA GLY A 27 0.68 4.72 -9.18
C GLY A 27 1.13 3.54 -8.31
N LEU A 28 0.53 3.34 -7.14
CA LEU A 28 0.81 2.17 -6.29
C LEU A 28 0.40 0.86 -6.99
N ALA A 29 -0.77 0.81 -7.62
CA ALA A 29 -1.22 -0.38 -8.34
C ALA A 29 -0.32 -0.70 -9.55
N ALA A 30 0.16 0.32 -10.27
CA ALA A 30 1.13 0.14 -11.35
C ALA A 30 2.46 -0.47 -10.85
N LEU A 31 2.92 -0.10 -9.65
CA LEU A 31 4.10 -0.75 -9.06
C LEU A 31 3.85 -2.23 -8.75
N VAL A 32 2.65 -2.60 -8.30
CA VAL A 32 2.27 -4.00 -8.07
C VAL A 32 2.18 -4.76 -9.40
N GLU A 33 1.60 -4.16 -10.44
CA GLU A 33 1.56 -4.72 -11.79
C GLU A 33 2.96 -5.09 -12.29
N LEU A 34 3.92 -4.18 -12.15
CA LEU A 34 5.32 -4.43 -12.48
C LEU A 34 5.97 -5.57 -11.67
N LEU A 35 5.45 -5.92 -10.49
CA LEU A 35 5.91 -7.08 -9.73
C LEU A 35 5.25 -8.36 -10.23
N ILE A 36 3.97 -8.31 -10.58
CA ILE A 36 3.22 -9.43 -11.16
C ILE A 36 3.86 -9.85 -12.48
N GLU A 37 4.19 -8.89 -13.35
CA GLU A 37 4.89 -9.14 -14.62
C GLU A 37 6.25 -9.81 -14.42
N ARG A 38 6.88 -9.60 -13.26
CA ARG A 38 8.14 -10.26 -12.86
C ARG A 38 7.93 -11.61 -12.17
N GLY A 39 6.70 -12.12 -12.12
CA GLY A 39 6.35 -13.43 -11.56
C GLY A 39 5.92 -13.42 -10.10
N ALA A 40 5.65 -12.26 -9.50
CA ALA A 40 5.07 -12.21 -8.15
C ALA A 40 3.63 -12.74 -8.18
N ASN A 41 3.24 -13.49 -7.14
CA ASN A 41 1.86 -13.95 -6.98
C ASN A 41 0.97 -12.83 -6.42
N PRO A 42 -0.05 -12.34 -7.16
CA PRO A 42 -0.90 -11.25 -6.70
C PRO A 42 -2.03 -11.67 -5.75
N ALA A 43 -2.18 -12.95 -5.43
CA ALA A 43 -3.31 -13.43 -4.63
C ALA A 43 -3.51 -12.63 -3.33
N LEU A 44 -2.41 -12.19 -2.71
CA LEU A 44 -2.41 -11.34 -1.53
C LEU A 44 -1.43 -10.18 -1.67
N VAL A 45 -1.95 -8.96 -1.66
CA VAL A 45 -1.17 -7.72 -1.67
C VAL A 45 -1.31 -7.05 -0.31
N VAL A 46 -0.20 -6.93 0.41
CA VAL A 46 -0.17 -6.30 1.73
C VAL A 46 0.45 -4.91 1.62
N ALA A 47 -0.35 -3.88 1.88
CA ALA A 47 0.10 -2.50 1.95
C ALA A 47 0.62 -2.18 3.35
N GLY A 48 1.69 -1.39 3.43
CA GLY A 48 2.26 -0.94 4.68
C GLY A 48 2.92 0.44 4.53
N GLY A 49 3.03 1.15 5.65
CA GLY A 49 3.64 2.48 5.71
C GLY A 49 2.70 3.53 6.30
N GLY A 50 3.27 4.53 6.98
CA GLY A 50 2.52 5.47 7.80
C GLY A 50 1.45 6.26 7.04
N VAL A 51 1.65 6.57 5.76
CA VAL A 51 0.64 7.35 5.00
C VAL A 51 -0.58 6.50 4.66
N ILE A 52 -0.40 5.34 4.02
CA ILE A 52 -1.54 4.49 3.62
C ILE A 52 -2.27 3.89 4.82
N SER A 53 -1.57 3.73 5.96
CA SER A 53 -2.17 3.23 7.20
C SER A 53 -3.06 4.27 7.89
N GLU A 54 -2.66 5.54 7.86
CA GLU A 54 -3.37 6.63 8.55
C GLU A 54 -4.40 7.34 7.66
N GLN A 55 -4.41 7.06 6.34
CA GLN A 55 -5.21 7.79 5.35
C GLN A 55 -6.12 6.84 4.56
N PRO A 56 -7.37 6.61 5.02
CA PRO A 56 -8.31 5.67 4.39
C PRO A 56 -8.58 5.98 2.91
N MET A 57 -8.61 7.26 2.52
CA MET A 57 -8.87 7.66 1.13
C MET A 57 -7.81 7.11 0.16
N LEU A 58 -6.54 7.06 0.57
CA LEU A 58 -5.48 6.49 -0.26
C LEU A 58 -5.60 4.97 -0.35
N MET A 59 -5.97 4.31 0.74
CA MET A 59 -6.21 2.86 0.74
C MET A 59 -7.38 2.50 -0.20
N THR A 60 -8.49 3.24 -0.14
CA THR A 60 -9.63 3.04 -1.05
C THR A 60 -9.22 3.23 -2.51
N ALA A 61 -8.53 4.32 -2.84
CA ALA A 61 -8.05 4.57 -4.20
C ALA A 61 -7.10 3.46 -4.70
N PHE A 62 -6.25 2.93 -3.82
CA PHE A 62 -5.36 1.81 -4.15
C PHE A 62 -6.14 0.51 -4.39
N VAL A 63 -7.13 0.18 -3.55
CA VAL A 63 -8.00 -0.99 -3.75
C VAL A 63 -8.76 -0.91 -5.08
N GLU A 64 -9.33 0.25 -5.40
CA GLU A 64 -10.03 0.48 -6.67
C GLU A 64 -9.10 0.35 -7.88
N ALA A 65 -7.86 0.82 -7.77
CA ALA A 65 -6.87 0.65 -8.82
C ALA A 65 -6.42 -0.82 -8.96
N MET A 66 -6.22 -1.53 -7.85
CA MET A 66 -5.89 -2.96 -7.85
C MET A 66 -6.99 -3.82 -8.46
N ALA A 67 -8.26 -3.45 -8.31
CA ALA A 67 -9.37 -4.14 -8.96
C ALA A 67 -9.28 -4.12 -10.50
N LYS A 68 -8.53 -3.18 -11.08
CA LYS A 68 -8.26 -3.11 -12.53
C LYS A 68 -7.03 -3.92 -12.94
N VAL A 69 -6.00 -3.93 -12.09
CA VAL A 69 -4.73 -4.64 -12.34
C VAL A 69 -4.89 -6.15 -12.11
N SER A 70 -5.52 -6.54 -11.01
CA SER A 70 -5.72 -7.94 -10.64
C SER A 70 -7.01 -8.06 -9.81
N PRO A 71 -8.17 -8.27 -10.46
CA PRO A 71 -9.48 -8.28 -9.81
C PRO A 71 -9.63 -9.33 -8.70
N SER A 72 -8.85 -10.40 -8.75
CA SER A 72 -8.86 -11.49 -7.75
C SER A 72 -7.90 -11.26 -6.58
N SER A 73 -7.11 -10.19 -6.60
CA SER A 73 -6.19 -9.86 -5.51
C SER A 73 -6.93 -9.51 -4.24
N GLN A 74 -6.55 -10.12 -3.13
CA GLN A 74 -6.93 -9.62 -1.82
C GLN A 74 -5.95 -8.53 -1.39
N VAL A 75 -6.44 -7.32 -1.14
CA VAL A 75 -5.61 -6.20 -0.66
C VAL A 75 -5.82 -6.01 0.84
N LEU A 76 -4.76 -6.11 1.63
CA LEU A 76 -4.78 -5.94 3.08
C LEU A 76 -3.87 -4.80 3.52
N LEU A 77 -4.23 -4.15 4.63
CA LEU A 77 -3.34 -3.22 5.32
C LEU A 77 -2.63 -3.96 6.47
N LEU A 78 -1.30 -3.93 6.49
CA LEU A 78 -0.50 -4.44 7.60
C LEU A 78 -0.77 -3.58 8.84
N ARG A 79 -1.27 -4.21 9.92
CA ARG A 79 -1.55 -3.53 11.20
C ARG A 79 -0.56 -3.90 12.28
N GLU A 80 0.25 -4.91 12.01
CA GLU A 80 1.25 -5.44 12.90
C GLU A 80 2.40 -4.44 13.10
N PRO A 81 2.97 -4.36 14.32
CA PRO A 81 4.13 -3.54 14.57
C PRO A 81 5.30 -3.90 13.62
N PRO A 82 5.94 -2.92 12.96
CA PRO A 82 7.04 -3.17 12.01
C PRO A 82 8.19 -3.99 12.60
N VAL A 83 8.38 -3.92 13.93
CA VAL A 83 9.40 -4.68 14.67
C VAL A 83 9.28 -6.19 14.48
N LEU A 84 8.08 -6.72 14.22
CA LEU A 84 7.90 -8.17 14.04
C LEU A 84 8.65 -8.68 12.80
N GLY A 85 8.70 -7.91 11.71
CA GLY A 85 9.47 -8.27 10.52
C GLY A 85 10.97 -8.31 10.80
N ALA A 86 11.49 -7.33 11.55
CA ALA A 86 12.90 -7.29 11.95
C ALA A 86 13.27 -8.48 12.87
N VAL A 87 12.41 -8.82 13.83
CA VAL A 87 12.62 -9.98 14.71
C VAL A 87 12.58 -11.29 13.94
N ALA A 88 11.64 -11.46 13.01
CA ALA A 88 11.57 -12.65 12.15
C ALA A 88 12.83 -12.78 11.28
N LEU A 89 13.33 -11.68 10.72
CA LEU A 89 14.57 -11.66 9.96
C LEU A 89 15.78 -12.03 10.83
N ALA A 90 15.91 -11.43 12.02
CA ALA A 90 16.99 -11.75 12.97
C ALA A 90 17.00 -13.24 13.36
N ARG A 91 15.82 -13.83 13.61
CA ARG A 91 15.69 -15.27 13.89
C ARG A 91 16.17 -16.12 12.71
N ARG A 92 15.79 -15.78 11.48
CA ARG A 92 16.25 -16.50 10.28
C ARG A 92 17.76 -16.42 10.10
N LEU A 93 18.36 -15.27 10.39
CA LEU A 93 19.81 -15.09 10.34
C LEU A 93 20.54 -15.91 11.40
N LEU A 94 19.98 -16.02 12.62
CA LEU A 94 20.55 -16.87 13.68
C LEU A 94 20.45 -18.37 13.35
N ILE A 95 19.38 -18.81 12.68
CA ILE A 95 19.17 -20.21 12.30
C ILE A 95 19.98 -20.59 11.05
N GLY A 96 20.18 -19.66 10.10
CA GLY A 96 20.96 -19.88 8.88
C GLY A 96 22.49 -19.80 9.05
N GLN A 97 22.99 -19.61 10.28
CA GLN A 97 24.41 -19.66 10.63
C GLN A 97 24.83 -20.96 11.36
N GLY A 98 24.01 -22.01 11.29
CA GLY A 98 24.36 -23.37 11.69
C GLY A 98 24.43 -24.31 10.48
#